data_AF-A0A954I7T2-F1
#
_entry.id   AF-A0A954I7T2-F1
#
_cell.length_a   1.000
_cell.length_b   1.000
_cell.length_c   1.000
_cell.angle_alpha   90.00
_cell.angle_beta   90.00
_cell.angle_gamma   90.00
#
_symmetry.space_group_name_H-M   'P 1'
#
loop_
_entity.id
_entity.type
_entity.pdbx_description
1 polymer ?
#
loop_
_entity_poly.entity_id
_entity_poly.type
_entity_poly.pdbx_seq_one_letter_code
_entity_poly.pdbx_strand_id
1 'polypeptide(L)'
;MRSPQKPGSSCFTILLSLAVGLVPSAMIAQEPTAPAAETDALAAIERIDAFPAELTLTAPRDSRRIIVWGFDAAGTRRDLSDQMQLTATADCVRIDQDGFISPVSSGSATLAVQAAGKSLEIPVTVALTQAVPVDFIREVNPLMGKVGCNQGTCHGAAAGKNGFKLSLRGYDPLYDYRALVDDISGRRFNRSDPAQSLMLLKPTQAVPHEGGFLFDEQSRSYRIIEQWIAEGCHYNADSARVTGIEVAPASVMLQRRGDGQQLIVIASYSDGSTRDVTRDAVFDTSNFEVCIVSKFGRIEAVRRGEAAALVRYEGNYSAVPVSVLGNRDGFEWQPAPEYNFVDTQVNNRLQQLRILPSGDATDAEFLRRVYLDIIGVPPSVDQVQAFIADQTDTRQKRAAVIEQLLSSSDYVEFWTLKWSDLLLARRQSITERGVWAFRNWIRQSIAADKPYNEFVRELVTANGSTLDNPPANYFRIAREPKVVMENMTQVFLGTRFNCKQCHEHPFERWTQPQYYELAAW
;
A
#
# COMPACT_ATOMS: atom_id res chain seq x y z
N MET A 1 17.92 -4.16 -81.56
CA MET A 1 19.03 -3.88 -80.63
C MET A 1 18.59 -4.33 -79.24
N ARG A 2 18.79 -5.62 -78.94
CA ARG A 2 19.78 -6.19 -78.00
C ARG A 2 19.44 -5.95 -76.51
N SER A 3 18.74 -6.92 -75.94
CA SER A 3 18.81 -7.32 -74.53
C SER A 3 20.11 -8.14 -74.29
N PRO A 4 20.71 -8.06 -73.09
CA PRO A 4 21.52 -9.14 -72.53
C PRO A 4 20.97 -9.57 -71.15
N GLN A 5 20.47 -10.80 -71.00
CA GLN A 5 21.17 -12.05 -70.60
C GLN A 5 21.79 -12.08 -69.19
N LYS A 6 21.26 -13.02 -68.38
CA LYS A 6 21.86 -13.58 -67.14
C LYS A 6 23.07 -14.48 -67.45
N PRO A 7 23.93 -14.70 -66.45
CA PRO A 7 24.18 -16.05 -65.91
C PRO A 7 24.07 -16.03 -64.37
N GLY A 8 23.90 -17.09 -63.58
CA GLY A 8 24.18 -18.52 -63.74
C GLY A 8 24.89 -18.99 -62.45
N SER A 9 24.29 -19.95 -61.75
CA SER A 9 24.56 -20.53 -60.42
C SER A 9 26.01 -20.76 -59.96
N SER A 10 26.20 -20.74 -58.63
CA SER A 10 27.06 -21.71 -57.93
C SER A 10 26.51 -22.11 -56.57
N CYS A 11 26.38 -23.42 -56.39
CA CYS A 11 26.13 -24.13 -55.14
C CYS A 11 27.23 -23.85 -54.12
N PHE A 12 26.86 -23.68 -52.85
CA PHE A 12 27.71 -24.08 -51.74
C PHE A 12 26.86 -24.79 -50.67
N THR A 13 27.14 -26.07 -50.53
CA THR A 13 26.65 -26.96 -49.48
C THR A 13 27.25 -26.51 -48.14
N ILE A 14 26.41 -26.23 -47.14
CA ILE A 14 26.87 -26.10 -45.74
C ILE A 14 26.20 -27.20 -44.92
N LEU A 15 27.06 -28.00 -44.28
CA LEU A 15 26.75 -29.10 -43.39
C LEU A 15 25.87 -28.65 -42.20
N LEU A 16 24.83 -29.42 -41.95
CA LEU A 16 23.98 -29.35 -40.77
C LEU A 16 24.72 -30.01 -39.59
N SER A 17 25.28 -29.21 -38.67
CA SER A 17 25.75 -29.69 -37.38
C SER A 17 24.60 -29.69 -36.38
N LEU A 18 24.26 -30.88 -35.84
CA LEU A 18 23.38 -31.04 -34.68
C LEU A 18 23.93 -30.24 -33.49
N ALA A 19 23.24 -29.19 -33.09
CA ALA A 19 23.39 -28.58 -31.78
C ALA A 19 22.20 -29.03 -30.92
N VAL A 20 22.47 -29.92 -29.97
CA VAL A 20 21.56 -30.25 -28.87
C VAL A 20 21.42 -28.98 -28.02
N GLY A 21 20.31 -28.26 -28.21
CA GLY A 21 19.97 -27.11 -27.41
C GLY A 21 19.49 -27.56 -26.03
N LEU A 22 20.31 -27.31 -25.02
CA LEU A 22 19.92 -27.34 -23.62
C LEU A 22 18.71 -26.41 -23.41
N VAL A 23 17.61 -26.98 -22.93
CA VAL A 23 16.46 -26.23 -22.42
C VAL A 23 16.95 -25.44 -21.20
N PRO A 24 16.77 -24.11 -21.14
CA PRO A 24 17.11 -23.37 -19.94
C PRO A 24 16.13 -23.78 -18.84
N SER A 25 16.65 -24.41 -17.78
CA SER A 25 15.91 -24.61 -16.53
C SER A 25 15.33 -23.28 -16.08
N ALA A 26 14.01 -23.25 -15.92
CA ALA A 26 13.32 -22.13 -15.30
C ALA A 26 13.97 -21.84 -13.95
N MET A 27 14.61 -20.68 -13.83
CA MET A 27 15.07 -20.18 -12.54
C MET A 27 13.82 -19.92 -11.70
N ILE A 28 13.57 -20.79 -10.74
CA ILE A 28 12.73 -20.47 -9.59
C ILE A 28 13.34 -19.22 -8.99
N ALA A 29 12.61 -18.11 -9.01
CA ALA A 29 13.01 -16.89 -8.32
C ALA A 29 13.16 -17.25 -6.84
N GLN A 30 14.41 -17.34 -6.39
CA GLN A 30 14.74 -17.49 -4.99
C GLN A 30 14.12 -16.29 -4.26
N GLU A 31 13.37 -16.54 -3.18
CA GLU A 31 12.91 -15.44 -2.31
C GLU A 31 14.14 -14.56 -1.99
N PRO A 32 14.03 -13.22 -2.08
CA PRO A 32 15.14 -12.35 -1.77
C PRO A 32 15.61 -12.64 -0.34
N THR A 33 16.73 -13.35 -0.23
CA THR A 33 17.32 -13.71 1.06
C THR A 33 17.89 -12.46 1.68
N ALA A 34 17.39 -12.13 2.87
CA ALA A 34 17.90 -11.00 3.61
C ALA A 34 19.39 -11.20 3.93
N PRO A 35 20.21 -10.15 3.74
CA PRO A 35 21.64 -10.19 4.07
C PRO A 35 21.88 -10.19 5.60
N ALA A 36 23.03 -10.75 6.02
CA ALA A 36 23.34 -11.05 7.43
C ALA A 36 23.09 -9.89 8.43
N ALA A 37 22.48 -10.23 9.57
CA ALA A 37 22.14 -9.34 10.67
C ALA A 37 23.38 -8.74 11.36
N GLU A 38 23.25 -7.53 11.91
CA GLU A 38 24.29 -6.91 12.73
C GLU A 38 24.44 -7.65 14.09
N THR A 39 25.67 -7.89 14.52
CA THR A 39 26.03 -8.85 15.59
C THR A 39 26.24 -8.25 16.98
N ASP A 40 25.90 -6.97 17.21
CA ASP A 40 26.06 -6.39 18.54
C ASP A 40 25.14 -7.09 19.55
N ALA A 41 25.70 -7.34 20.74
CA ALA A 41 25.03 -8.06 21.82
C ALA A 41 23.76 -7.31 22.25
N LEU A 42 22.62 -7.90 21.92
CA LEU A 42 21.32 -7.41 22.35
C LEU A 42 21.21 -7.38 23.87
N ALA A 43 20.57 -6.35 24.42
CA ALA A 43 20.19 -6.31 25.83
C ALA A 43 19.39 -7.58 26.19
N ALA A 44 19.55 -8.07 27.42
CA ALA A 44 18.82 -9.25 27.88
C ALA A 44 17.31 -8.94 27.97
N ILE A 45 16.48 -9.92 27.61
CA ILE A 45 15.03 -9.83 27.78
C ILE A 45 14.68 -10.15 29.24
N GLU A 46 13.96 -9.25 29.90
CA GLU A 46 13.52 -9.41 31.28
C GLU A 46 12.09 -9.98 31.38
N ARG A 47 11.21 -9.53 30.48
CA ARG A 47 9.78 -9.90 30.40
C ARG A 47 9.40 -10.26 28.96
N ILE A 48 8.45 -11.18 28.81
CA ILE A 48 7.70 -11.38 27.56
C ILE A 48 6.20 -11.19 27.78
N ASP A 49 5.51 -10.66 26.77
CA ASP A 49 4.05 -10.55 26.69
C ASP A 49 3.57 -11.08 25.32
N ALA A 50 2.29 -11.40 25.18
CA ALA A 50 1.71 -11.86 23.92
C ALA A 50 0.52 -11.00 23.47
N PHE A 51 0.37 -10.88 22.15
CA PHE A 51 -0.81 -10.28 21.54
C PHE A 51 -1.39 -11.21 20.46
N PRO A 52 -2.69 -11.52 20.50
CA PRO A 52 -3.62 -11.23 21.60
C PRO A 52 -3.25 -12.02 22.88
N ALA A 53 -3.72 -11.55 24.04
CA ALA A 53 -3.46 -12.17 25.35
C ALA A 53 -4.31 -13.43 25.61
N GLU A 54 -5.36 -13.65 24.80
CA GLU A 54 -6.21 -14.83 24.81
C GLU A 54 -6.72 -15.11 23.39
N LEU A 55 -7.12 -16.36 23.12
CA LEU A 55 -7.68 -16.75 21.82
C LEU A 55 -9.07 -17.36 21.97
N THR A 56 -9.99 -16.91 21.12
CA THR A 56 -11.30 -17.53 20.93
C THR A 56 -11.46 -17.98 19.48
N LEU A 57 -11.77 -19.27 19.31
CA LEU A 57 -11.95 -19.95 18.03
C LEU A 57 -13.39 -20.44 17.95
N THR A 58 -14.20 -19.90 17.04
CA THR A 58 -15.64 -20.19 16.94
C THR A 58 -16.02 -20.85 15.63
N ALA A 59 -15.18 -20.75 14.60
CA ALA A 59 -15.40 -21.36 13.29
C ALA A 59 -14.40 -22.50 13.02
N PRO A 60 -14.80 -23.61 12.37
CA PRO A 60 -13.89 -24.71 12.05
C PRO A 60 -12.67 -24.32 11.21
N ARG A 61 -12.77 -23.23 10.46
CA ARG A 61 -11.71 -22.69 9.58
C ARG A 61 -11.03 -21.44 10.16
N ASP A 62 -11.24 -21.16 11.44
CA ASP A 62 -10.48 -20.13 12.13
C ASP A 62 -8.99 -20.45 12.11
N SER A 63 -8.20 -19.40 11.92
CA SER A 63 -6.75 -19.44 12.00
C SER A 63 -6.33 -18.21 12.77
N ARG A 64 -5.54 -18.39 13.83
CA ARG A 64 -5.06 -17.31 14.69
C ARG A 64 -3.56 -17.25 14.64
N ARG A 65 -3.04 -16.03 14.69
CA ARG A 65 -1.62 -15.73 14.89
C ARG A 65 -1.44 -15.08 16.26
N ILE A 66 -0.26 -15.24 16.83
CA ILE A 66 0.17 -14.48 18.01
C ILE A 66 1.47 -13.74 17.69
N ILE A 67 1.67 -12.60 18.34
CA ILE A 67 2.94 -11.87 18.41
C ILE A 67 3.46 -12.04 19.83
N VAL A 68 4.73 -12.43 19.98
CA VAL A 68 5.41 -12.45 21.27
C VAL A 68 6.33 -11.24 21.35
N TRP A 69 6.07 -10.37 22.33
CA TRP A 69 6.88 -9.19 22.60
C TRP A 69 7.85 -9.48 23.74
N GLY A 70 9.11 -9.14 23.56
CA GLY A 70 10.11 -9.11 24.61
C GLY A 70 10.44 -7.68 25.04
N PHE A 71 10.67 -7.48 26.32
CA PHE A 71 11.07 -6.20 26.91
C PHE A 71 12.39 -6.34 27.63
N ASP A 72 13.33 -5.43 27.37
CA ASP A 72 14.56 -5.30 28.17
C ASP A 72 14.35 -4.43 29.42
N ALA A 73 15.41 -4.26 30.22
CA ALA A 73 15.41 -3.46 31.44
C ALA A 73 15.02 -1.99 31.22
N ALA A 74 15.28 -1.44 30.03
CA ALA A 74 14.91 -0.07 29.66
C ALA A 74 13.46 0.03 29.16
N GLY A 75 12.73 -1.09 29.08
CA GLY A 75 11.39 -1.17 28.53
C GLY A 75 11.34 -1.17 27.00
N THR A 76 12.48 -1.32 26.31
CA THR A 76 12.52 -1.39 24.85
C THR A 76 11.87 -2.69 24.40
N ARG A 77 10.82 -2.56 23.57
CA ARG A 77 10.07 -3.68 23.02
C ARG A 77 10.74 -4.24 21.77
N ARG A 78 10.82 -5.57 21.66
CA ARG A 78 11.26 -6.32 20.48
C ARG A 78 10.30 -7.45 20.16
N ASP A 79 10.10 -7.74 18.88
CA ASP A 79 9.34 -8.91 18.46
C ASP A 79 10.21 -10.18 18.58
N LEU A 80 9.69 -11.20 19.26
CA LEU A 80 10.34 -12.50 19.48
C LEU A 80 9.56 -13.65 18.83
N SER A 81 8.62 -13.37 17.94
CA SER A 81 7.71 -14.36 17.35
C SER A 81 8.42 -15.40 16.48
N ASP A 82 9.64 -15.13 16.02
CA ASP A 82 10.50 -16.09 15.31
C ASP A 82 11.33 -16.97 16.25
N GLN A 83 11.51 -16.54 17.49
CA GLN A 83 12.26 -17.24 18.53
C GLN A 83 11.34 -18.02 19.48
N MET A 84 10.02 -17.89 19.29
CA MET A 84 9.05 -18.55 20.16
C MET A 84 8.96 -20.04 19.88
N GLN A 85 8.85 -20.82 20.94
CA GLN A 85 8.38 -22.20 20.90
C GLN A 85 6.96 -22.20 21.43
N LEU A 86 6.04 -22.80 20.66
CA LEU A 86 4.61 -22.82 20.96
C LEU A 86 4.14 -24.26 21.11
N THR A 87 3.52 -24.59 22.25
CA THR A 87 2.90 -25.90 22.50
C THR A 87 1.50 -25.72 23.09
N ALA A 88 0.56 -26.57 22.72
CA ALA A 88 -0.79 -26.58 23.28
C ALA A 88 -0.92 -27.67 24.35
N THR A 89 -1.63 -27.39 25.44
CA THR A 89 -1.88 -28.36 26.52
C THR A 89 -2.97 -29.39 26.20
N ALA A 90 -3.76 -29.17 25.15
CA ALA A 90 -4.85 -30.05 24.74
C ALA A 90 -5.01 -30.13 23.21
N ASP A 91 -5.52 -31.27 22.73
CA ASP A 91 -5.69 -31.58 21.31
C ASP A 91 -6.88 -30.88 20.64
N CYS A 92 -7.62 -30.04 21.37
CA CYS A 92 -8.73 -29.26 20.82
C CYS A 92 -8.27 -28.15 19.87
N VAL A 93 -6.96 -27.86 19.81
CA VAL A 93 -6.31 -26.97 18.85
C VAL A 93 -5.11 -27.65 18.21
N ARG A 94 -4.77 -27.20 16.99
CA ARG A 94 -3.56 -27.60 16.27
C ARG A 94 -2.75 -26.36 15.94
N ILE A 95 -1.44 -26.44 16.18
CA ILE A 95 -0.45 -25.47 15.71
C ILE A 95 0.20 -26.06 14.46
N ASP A 96 0.21 -25.34 13.35
CA ASP A 96 0.91 -25.79 12.14
C ASP A 96 2.34 -25.25 12.03
N GLN A 97 3.07 -25.74 11.03
CA GLN A 97 4.48 -25.41 10.79
C GLN A 97 4.74 -23.92 10.60
N ASP A 98 3.75 -23.19 10.11
CA ASP A 98 3.87 -21.75 9.91
C ASP A 98 3.62 -20.99 11.23
N GLY A 99 3.14 -21.65 12.28
CA GLY A 99 2.87 -21.08 13.60
C GLY A 99 1.45 -20.53 13.77
N PHE A 100 0.48 -20.99 12.97
CA PHE A 100 -0.91 -20.61 13.17
C PHE A 100 -1.65 -21.64 14.00
N ILE A 101 -2.57 -21.14 14.83
CA ILE A 101 -3.42 -21.94 15.70
C ILE A 101 -4.80 -22.09 15.04
N SER A 102 -5.25 -23.32 14.86
CA SER A 102 -6.56 -23.66 14.31
C SER A 102 -7.32 -24.63 15.21
N PRO A 103 -8.65 -24.60 15.23
CA PRO A 103 -9.44 -25.49 16.08
C PRO A 103 -9.50 -26.91 15.49
N VAL A 104 -9.64 -27.89 16.38
CA VAL A 104 -9.83 -29.31 16.05
C VAL A 104 -11.16 -29.82 16.60
N SER A 105 -11.46 -29.50 17.85
CA SER A 105 -12.70 -29.87 18.54
C SER A 105 -13.05 -28.82 19.61
N SER A 106 -14.32 -28.73 20.01
CA SER A 106 -14.73 -27.81 21.08
C SER A 106 -14.08 -28.18 22.42
N GLY A 107 -13.65 -27.18 23.18
CA GLY A 107 -12.97 -27.35 24.46
C GLY A 107 -12.14 -26.14 24.85
N SER A 108 -11.30 -26.30 25.87
CA SER A 108 -10.34 -25.29 26.31
C SER A 108 -8.92 -25.85 26.24
N ALA A 109 -7.97 -25.01 25.86
CA ALA A 109 -6.55 -25.30 25.87
C ALA A 109 -5.78 -24.11 26.46
N THR A 110 -4.52 -24.35 26.82
CA THR A 110 -3.56 -23.31 27.12
C THR A 110 -2.42 -23.43 26.11
N LEU A 111 -2.00 -22.32 25.50
CA LEU A 111 -0.77 -22.27 24.74
C LEU A 111 0.36 -21.89 25.67
N ALA A 112 1.29 -22.81 25.90
CA ALA A 112 2.56 -22.52 26.54
C ALA A 112 3.53 -21.95 25.50
N VAL A 113 4.00 -20.73 25.76
CA VAL A 113 4.92 -19.98 24.92
C VAL A 113 6.25 -19.88 25.65
N GLN A 114 7.35 -20.24 24.99
CA GLN A 114 8.70 -20.01 25.48
C GLN A 114 9.49 -19.16 24.50
N ALA A 115 10.09 -18.07 24.96
CA ALA A 115 10.93 -17.20 24.13
C ALA A 115 11.99 -16.52 25.00
N ALA A 116 13.23 -16.42 24.52
CA ALA A 116 14.36 -15.79 25.22
C ALA A 116 14.53 -16.26 26.70
N GLY A 117 14.28 -17.54 26.98
CA GLY A 117 14.38 -18.12 28.33
C GLY A 117 13.25 -17.71 29.28
N LYS A 118 12.19 -17.09 28.77
CA LYS A 118 10.98 -16.71 29.52
C LYS A 118 9.80 -17.54 29.04
N SER A 119 8.79 -17.68 29.90
CA SER A 119 7.57 -18.44 29.61
C SER A 119 6.33 -17.59 29.87
N LEU A 120 5.30 -17.77 29.04
CA LEU A 120 3.96 -17.22 29.25
C LEU A 120 2.91 -18.26 28.83
N GLU A 121 1.70 -18.11 29.36
CA GLU A 121 0.56 -18.96 29.02
C GLU A 121 -0.56 -18.11 28.42
N ILE A 122 -1.12 -18.56 27.28
CA ILE A 122 -2.25 -17.91 26.60
C ILE A 122 -3.45 -18.84 26.68
N PRO A 123 -4.56 -18.45 27.33
CA PRO A 123 -5.77 -19.26 27.33
C PRO A 123 -6.41 -19.29 25.94
N VAL A 124 -6.90 -20.47 25.55
CA VAL A 124 -7.60 -20.69 24.28
C VAL A 124 -8.94 -21.36 24.53
N THR A 125 -10.00 -20.75 24.01
CA THR A 125 -11.36 -21.31 24.02
C THR A 125 -11.77 -21.69 22.61
N VAL A 126 -12.19 -22.94 22.43
CA VAL A 126 -12.72 -23.47 21.18
C VAL A 126 -14.21 -23.75 21.35
N ALA A 127 -15.04 -22.97 20.67
CA ALA A 127 -16.49 -23.04 20.73
C ALA A 127 -17.05 -23.27 19.32
N LEU A 128 -16.75 -24.43 18.73
CA LEU A 128 -17.26 -24.77 17.40
C LEU A 128 -18.77 -25.02 17.47
N THR A 129 -19.50 -24.31 16.63
CA THR A 129 -20.90 -24.65 16.30
C THR A 129 -20.92 -25.60 15.10
N GLN A 130 -22.11 -26.01 14.65
CA GLN A 130 -22.32 -27.02 13.60
C GLN A 130 -21.40 -26.82 12.37
N ALA A 131 -21.23 -27.88 11.58
CA ALA A 131 -20.44 -27.82 10.36
C ALA A 131 -20.90 -26.64 9.46
N VAL A 132 -20.00 -25.68 9.24
CA VAL A 132 -20.24 -24.54 8.35
C VAL A 132 -19.71 -24.93 6.97
N PRO A 133 -20.55 -24.99 5.91
CA PRO A 133 -20.07 -25.23 4.55
C PRO A 133 -19.01 -24.19 4.14
N VAL A 134 -18.13 -24.55 3.22
CA VAL A 134 -17.20 -23.59 2.62
C VAL A 134 -18.00 -22.66 1.72
N ASP A 135 -17.88 -21.35 1.95
CA ASP A 135 -18.55 -20.34 1.15
C ASP A 135 -17.56 -19.69 0.18
N PHE A 136 -18.06 -19.36 -1.01
CA PHE A 136 -17.23 -18.73 -2.02
C PHE A 136 -16.72 -17.36 -1.57
N ILE A 137 -17.59 -16.53 -0.97
CA ILE A 137 -17.22 -15.17 -0.55
C ILE A 137 -16.22 -15.25 0.61
N ARG A 138 -16.51 -16.02 1.66
CA ARG A 138 -15.70 -16.01 2.90
C ARG A 138 -14.41 -16.81 2.86
N GLU A 139 -14.30 -17.80 1.98
CA GLU A 139 -13.14 -18.69 1.95
C GLU A 139 -12.43 -18.73 0.59
N VAL A 140 -13.15 -18.95 -0.51
CA VAL A 140 -12.52 -19.21 -1.81
C VAL A 140 -11.99 -17.93 -2.46
N ASN A 141 -12.79 -16.86 -2.46
CA ASN A 141 -12.43 -15.59 -3.10
C ASN A 141 -11.17 -14.95 -2.48
N PRO A 142 -11.03 -14.85 -1.15
CA PRO A 142 -9.81 -14.34 -0.52
C PRO A 142 -8.58 -15.21 -0.85
N LEU A 143 -8.74 -16.55 -0.87
CA LEU A 143 -7.68 -17.47 -1.23
C LEU A 143 -7.20 -17.27 -2.68
N MET A 144 -8.11 -17.04 -3.63
CA MET A 144 -7.73 -16.70 -5.00
C MET A 144 -6.92 -15.41 -5.08
N GLY A 145 -7.29 -14.40 -4.27
CA GLY A 145 -6.51 -13.18 -4.06
C GLY A 145 -5.11 -13.48 -3.54
N LYS A 146 -5.03 -14.32 -2.51
CA LYS A 146 -3.81 -14.72 -1.83
C LYS A 146 -2.81 -15.44 -2.72
N VAL A 147 -3.27 -16.41 -3.51
CA VAL A 147 -2.42 -17.23 -4.38
C VAL A 147 -2.17 -16.61 -5.75
N GLY A 148 -2.85 -15.49 -6.06
CA GLY A 148 -2.57 -14.68 -7.23
C GLY A 148 -3.43 -14.95 -8.48
N CYS A 149 -4.45 -15.82 -8.39
CA CYS A 149 -5.28 -16.19 -9.54
C CYS A 149 -5.96 -14.99 -10.21
N ASN A 150 -6.47 -14.06 -9.40
CA ASN A 150 -7.22 -12.88 -9.83
C ASN A 150 -6.36 -11.60 -9.89
N GLN A 151 -5.03 -11.72 -10.01
CA GLN A 151 -4.14 -10.56 -10.16
C GLN A 151 -4.17 -9.99 -11.58
N GLY A 152 -3.78 -8.72 -11.72
CA GLY A 152 -3.79 -8.01 -13.02
C GLY A 152 -2.85 -8.59 -14.08
N THR A 153 -1.87 -9.38 -13.66
CA THR A 153 -0.96 -10.14 -14.53
C THR A 153 -1.57 -11.46 -15.03
N CYS A 154 -2.63 -11.94 -14.37
CA CYS A 154 -3.30 -13.23 -14.61
C CYS A 154 -4.78 -13.02 -14.96
N HIS A 155 -5.71 -13.77 -14.37
CA HIS A 155 -7.13 -13.72 -14.76
C HIS A 155 -7.83 -12.43 -14.34
N GLY A 156 -7.26 -11.65 -13.42
CA GLY A 156 -7.73 -10.30 -13.07
C GLY A 156 -7.33 -9.21 -14.07
N ALA A 157 -6.59 -9.54 -15.13
CA ALA A 157 -6.28 -8.61 -16.21
C ALA A 157 -7.58 -8.06 -16.84
N ALA A 158 -7.53 -6.85 -17.39
CA ALA A 158 -8.70 -6.20 -18.00
C ALA A 158 -9.39 -7.07 -19.08
N ALA A 159 -8.61 -7.84 -19.84
CA ALA A 159 -9.09 -8.79 -20.86
C ALA A 159 -9.18 -10.24 -20.36
N GLY A 160 -8.80 -10.54 -19.12
CA GLY A 160 -8.56 -11.89 -18.62
C GLY A 160 -7.37 -12.57 -19.32
N LYS A 161 -7.32 -13.91 -19.25
CA LYS A 161 -6.32 -14.75 -19.92
C LYS A 161 -6.99 -15.92 -20.59
N ASN A 162 -6.69 -16.15 -21.87
CA ASN A 162 -7.16 -17.31 -22.64
C ASN A 162 -8.67 -17.57 -22.54
N GLY A 163 -9.47 -16.49 -22.62
CA GLY A 163 -10.93 -16.56 -22.54
C GLY A 163 -11.50 -16.74 -21.12
N PHE A 164 -10.67 -16.71 -20.08
CA PHE A 164 -11.10 -16.77 -18.68
C PHE A 164 -10.71 -15.49 -17.93
N LYS A 165 -11.72 -14.80 -17.39
CA LYS A 165 -11.57 -13.52 -16.69
C LYS A 165 -12.21 -13.58 -15.32
N LEU A 166 -11.48 -13.06 -14.34
CA LEU A 166 -11.94 -12.76 -13.00
C LEU A 166 -11.89 -11.24 -12.80
N SER A 167 -12.63 -10.75 -11.83
CA SER A 167 -12.51 -9.41 -11.28
C SER A 167 -11.10 -9.22 -10.71
N LEU A 168 -10.55 -8.02 -10.84
CA LEU A 168 -9.23 -7.74 -10.29
C LEU A 168 -9.27 -7.91 -8.77
N ARG A 169 -8.43 -8.79 -8.22
CA ARG A 169 -8.28 -9.01 -6.77
C ARG A 169 -9.56 -9.42 -6.03
N GLY A 170 -10.58 -9.92 -6.73
CA GLY A 170 -11.78 -10.45 -6.10
C GLY A 170 -12.81 -9.38 -5.70
N TYR A 171 -12.77 -8.21 -6.34
CA TYR A 171 -13.69 -7.10 -6.05
C TYR A 171 -15.16 -7.40 -6.35
N ASP A 172 -15.43 -8.26 -7.33
CA ASP A 172 -16.79 -8.69 -7.67
C ASP A 172 -16.91 -10.21 -7.50
N PRO A 173 -17.26 -10.69 -6.30
CA PRO A 173 -17.33 -12.12 -6.03
C PRO A 173 -18.47 -12.81 -6.80
N LEU A 174 -19.55 -12.11 -7.15
CA LEU A 174 -20.62 -12.72 -7.94
C LEU A 174 -20.17 -12.95 -9.38
N TYR A 175 -19.48 -11.96 -9.96
CA TYR A 175 -18.86 -12.10 -11.27
C TYR A 175 -17.85 -13.26 -11.28
N ASP A 176 -16.98 -13.33 -10.27
CA ASP A 176 -15.96 -14.38 -10.17
C ASP A 176 -16.55 -15.76 -10.01
N TYR A 177 -17.56 -15.88 -9.14
CA TYR A 177 -18.29 -17.12 -8.95
C TYR A 177 -18.91 -17.61 -10.27
N ARG A 178 -19.61 -16.74 -11.00
CA ARG A 178 -20.23 -17.08 -12.29
C ARG A 178 -19.19 -17.45 -13.35
N ALA A 179 -18.07 -16.72 -13.40
CA ALA A 179 -16.97 -17.01 -14.33
C ALA A 179 -16.32 -18.38 -14.07
N LEU A 180 -16.34 -18.82 -12.81
CA LEU A 180 -15.84 -20.13 -12.42
C LEU A 180 -16.87 -21.24 -12.69
N VAL A 181 -18.08 -21.06 -12.17
CA VAL A 181 -19.08 -22.13 -12.01
C VAL A 181 -20.04 -22.23 -13.19
N ASP A 182 -20.41 -21.11 -13.81
CA ASP A 182 -21.44 -21.09 -14.87
C ASP A 182 -20.81 -21.03 -16.28
N ASP A 183 -19.70 -20.29 -16.42
CA ASP A 183 -19.06 -20.06 -17.70
C ASP A 183 -18.61 -21.38 -18.37
N ILE A 184 -18.72 -21.42 -19.69
CA ILE A 184 -18.44 -22.61 -20.51
C ILE A 184 -19.21 -23.86 -20.00
N SER A 185 -20.44 -23.66 -19.53
CA SER A 185 -21.33 -24.72 -19.00
C SER A 185 -20.75 -25.46 -17.80
N GLY A 186 -20.01 -24.76 -16.94
CA GLY A 186 -19.44 -25.31 -15.70
C GLY A 186 -18.33 -26.33 -15.87
N ARG A 187 -17.77 -26.47 -17.09
CA ARG A 187 -16.73 -27.48 -17.42
C ARG A 187 -15.41 -27.33 -16.66
N ARG A 188 -15.25 -26.29 -15.84
CA ARG A 188 -14.04 -26.07 -15.01
C ARG A 188 -14.04 -26.88 -13.72
N PHE A 189 -15.19 -27.41 -13.31
CA PHE A 189 -15.34 -28.20 -12.10
C PHE A 189 -15.87 -29.59 -12.39
N ASN A 190 -15.27 -30.58 -11.74
CA ASN A 190 -15.80 -31.92 -11.64
C ASN A 190 -16.30 -32.12 -10.21
N ARG A 191 -17.62 -32.02 -10.01
CA ARG A 191 -18.23 -32.14 -8.67
C ARG A 191 -18.30 -33.59 -8.17
N SER A 192 -18.23 -34.57 -9.07
CA SER A 192 -18.21 -35.99 -8.72
C SER A 192 -16.82 -36.48 -8.34
N ASP A 193 -15.78 -35.85 -8.90
CA ASP A 193 -14.38 -36.07 -8.56
C ASP A 193 -13.66 -34.70 -8.45
N PRO A 194 -13.77 -34.04 -7.28
CA PRO A 194 -13.24 -32.70 -7.05
C PRO A 194 -11.79 -32.51 -7.47
N ALA A 195 -10.93 -33.49 -7.20
CA ALA A 195 -9.50 -33.47 -7.52
C ALA A 195 -9.23 -33.35 -9.04
N GLN A 196 -10.18 -33.78 -9.89
CA GLN A 196 -10.09 -33.64 -11.35
C GLN A 196 -10.60 -32.29 -11.88
N SER A 197 -10.96 -31.36 -11.01
CA SER A 197 -11.37 -30.01 -11.41
C SER A 197 -10.18 -29.21 -11.93
N LEU A 198 -10.36 -28.48 -13.03
CA LEU A 198 -9.31 -27.61 -13.59
C LEU A 198 -8.86 -26.53 -12.58
N MET A 199 -9.76 -26.13 -11.68
CA MET A 199 -9.46 -25.20 -10.57
C MET A 199 -8.41 -25.73 -9.58
N LEU A 200 -8.21 -27.05 -9.51
CA LEU A 200 -7.16 -27.68 -8.70
C LEU A 200 -5.98 -28.14 -9.57
N LEU A 201 -6.25 -28.76 -10.72
CA LEU A 201 -5.21 -29.31 -11.58
C LEU A 201 -4.28 -28.24 -12.20
N LYS A 202 -4.79 -27.03 -12.48
CA LYS A 202 -3.97 -25.95 -13.07
C LYS A 202 -3.02 -25.34 -12.04
N PRO A 203 -3.45 -24.93 -10.83
CA PRO A 203 -2.54 -24.39 -9.81
C PRO A 203 -1.50 -25.38 -9.27
N THR A 204 -1.82 -26.68 -9.24
CA THR A 204 -0.86 -27.74 -8.83
C THR A 204 0.06 -28.20 -9.98
N GLN A 205 -0.14 -27.69 -11.20
CA GLN A 205 0.52 -28.13 -12.43
C GLN A 205 0.33 -29.60 -12.81
N ALA A 206 -0.70 -30.28 -12.28
CA ALA A 206 -1.12 -31.59 -12.79
C ALA A 206 -1.55 -31.52 -14.27
N VAL A 207 -1.97 -30.33 -14.74
CA VAL A 207 -2.09 -30.01 -16.17
C VAL A 207 -1.39 -28.68 -16.49
N PRO A 208 -0.92 -28.47 -17.74
CA PRO A 208 -0.16 -27.26 -18.10
C PRO A 208 -0.90 -25.97 -17.79
N HIS A 209 -0.24 -25.04 -17.11
CA HIS A 209 -0.78 -23.73 -16.75
C HIS A 209 0.30 -22.66 -16.86
N GLU A 210 0.05 -21.63 -17.68
CA GLU A 210 0.99 -20.51 -17.86
C GLU A 210 1.19 -19.67 -16.59
N GLY A 211 0.20 -19.65 -15.68
CA GLY A 211 0.30 -18.97 -14.39
C GLY A 211 1.24 -19.65 -13.39
N GLY A 212 1.88 -20.76 -13.77
CA GLY A 212 2.85 -21.45 -12.93
C GLY A 212 2.23 -22.30 -11.82
N PHE A 213 3.12 -22.79 -10.95
CA PHE A 213 2.77 -23.52 -9.73
C PHE A 213 2.41 -22.52 -8.63
N LEU A 214 1.24 -22.70 -8.02
CA LEU A 214 0.74 -21.79 -6.98
C LEU A 214 0.64 -22.45 -5.60
N PHE A 215 0.29 -23.74 -5.55
CA PHE A 215 0.21 -24.53 -4.31
C PHE A 215 0.17 -26.03 -4.61
N ASP A 216 0.60 -26.84 -3.63
CA ASP A 216 0.54 -28.31 -3.67
C ASP A 216 -0.77 -28.87 -3.08
N GLU A 217 -0.98 -30.17 -3.24
CA GLU A 217 -2.15 -30.91 -2.78
C GLU A 217 -2.26 -31.02 -1.25
N GLN A 218 -1.17 -30.81 -0.51
CA GLN A 218 -1.14 -30.86 0.96
C GLN A 218 -1.50 -29.50 1.57
N SER A 219 -1.45 -28.43 0.77
CA SER A 219 -1.72 -27.07 1.18
C SER A 219 -3.13 -26.88 1.73
N ARG A 220 -3.29 -25.86 2.59
CA ARG A 220 -4.63 -25.43 3.05
C ARG A 220 -5.48 -24.92 1.89
N SER A 221 -4.86 -24.22 0.93
CA SER A 221 -5.55 -23.67 -0.24
C SER A 221 -6.21 -24.78 -1.06
N TYR A 222 -5.47 -25.84 -1.36
CA TYR A 222 -6.01 -27.00 -2.07
C TYR A 222 -7.20 -27.61 -1.32
N ARG A 223 -7.04 -27.93 -0.03
CA ARG A 223 -8.10 -28.56 0.77
C ARG A 223 -9.38 -27.74 0.87
N ILE A 224 -9.27 -26.41 1.00
CA ILE A 224 -10.46 -25.54 1.07
C ILE A 224 -11.19 -25.52 -0.27
N ILE A 225 -10.46 -25.38 -1.38
CA ILE A 225 -11.05 -25.35 -2.72
C ILE A 225 -11.66 -26.72 -3.06
N GLU A 226 -10.97 -27.82 -2.75
CA GLU A 226 -11.46 -29.18 -2.94
C GLU A 226 -12.74 -29.43 -2.13
N GLN A 227 -12.74 -29.04 -0.84
CA GLN A 227 -13.92 -29.15 0.01
C GLN A 227 -15.10 -28.32 -0.55
N TRP A 228 -14.85 -27.08 -0.99
CA TRP A 228 -15.88 -26.25 -1.61
C TRP A 228 -16.48 -26.89 -2.86
N ILE A 229 -15.66 -27.53 -3.70
CA ILE A 229 -16.13 -28.25 -4.89
C ILE A 229 -16.93 -29.49 -4.50
N ALA A 230 -16.43 -30.27 -3.53
CA ALA A 230 -17.09 -31.48 -3.01
C ALA A 230 -18.46 -31.17 -2.40
N GLU A 231 -18.59 -30.01 -1.75
CA GLU A 231 -19.83 -29.53 -1.18
C GLU A 231 -20.79 -28.96 -2.24
N GLY A 232 -20.38 -28.82 -3.50
CA GLY A 232 -21.25 -28.40 -4.60
C GLY A 232 -21.08 -26.95 -5.05
N CYS A 233 -19.94 -26.33 -4.73
CA CYS A 233 -19.61 -24.95 -5.07
C CYS A 233 -20.61 -23.93 -4.49
N HIS A 234 -20.84 -23.96 -3.17
CA HIS A 234 -21.80 -23.06 -2.53
C HIS A 234 -21.45 -21.57 -2.72
N TYR A 235 -22.48 -20.76 -2.95
CA TYR A 235 -22.42 -19.30 -2.95
C TYR A 235 -23.57 -18.75 -2.13
N ASN A 236 -23.26 -18.07 -1.02
CA ASN A 236 -24.25 -17.41 -0.20
C ASN A 236 -24.20 -15.89 -0.42
N ALA A 237 -25.22 -15.34 -1.09
CA ALA A 237 -25.31 -13.90 -1.37
C ALA A 237 -25.38 -13.03 -0.09
N ASP A 238 -25.85 -13.61 1.01
CA ASP A 238 -26.00 -12.94 2.31
C ASP A 238 -24.76 -13.11 3.21
N SER A 239 -23.69 -13.76 2.72
CA SER A 239 -22.43 -13.86 3.43
C SER A 239 -21.92 -12.47 3.78
N ALA A 240 -21.72 -12.22 5.08
CA ALA A 240 -21.27 -10.92 5.54
C ALA A 240 -19.89 -10.59 4.95
N ARG A 241 -19.77 -9.33 4.50
CA ARG A 241 -18.64 -8.79 3.74
C ARG A 241 -17.70 -8.01 4.64
N VAL A 242 -16.42 -7.96 4.29
CA VAL A 242 -15.45 -7.15 5.02
C VAL A 242 -15.75 -5.66 4.81
N THR A 243 -15.87 -4.92 5.91
CA THR A 243 -16.08 -3.48 5.93
C THR A 243 -14.80 -2.70 6.24
N GLY A 244 -13.78 -3.38 6.76
CA GLY A 244 -12.47 -2.78 7.03
C GLY A 244 -11.47 -3.82 7.53
N ILE A 245 -10.18 -3.47 7.49
CA ILE A 245 -9.11 -4.23 8.12
C ILE A 245 -8.28 -3.35 9.04
N GLU A 246 -7.91 -3.91 10.19
CA GLU A 246 -6.97 -3.33 11.14
C GLU A 246 -5.72 -4.20 11.20
N VAL A 247 -4.55 -3.56 11.32
CA VAL A 247 -3.27 -4.26 11.36
C VAL A 247 -2.54 -3.91 12.65
N ALA A 248 -2.13 -4.94 13.38
CA ALA A 248 -1.38 -4.83 14.62
C ALA A 248 0.06 -5.33 14.43
N PRO A 249 1.09 -4.57 14.87
CA PRO A 249 0.99 -3.18 15.33
C PRO A 249 0.67 -2.19 14.19
N ALA A 250 0.06 -1.05 14.53
CA ALA A 250 -0.33 -0.02 13.56
C ALA A 250 0.86 0.77 12.98
N SER A 251 2.03 0.68 13.60
CA SER A 251 3.30 1.19 13.08
C SER A 251 4.47 0.34 13.60
N VAL A 252 5.57 0.33 12.85
CA VAL A 252 6.72 -0.53 13.12
C VAL A 252 7.98 0.32 13.15
N MET A 253 8.75 0.17 14.22
CA MET A 253 10.05 0.82 14.39
C MET A 253 11.08 -0.25 14.67
N LEU A 254 12.02 -0.41 13.75
CA LEU A 254 13.12 -1.37 13.81
C LEU A 254 14.42 -0.61 13.94
N GLN A 255 15.39 -1.19 14.65
CA GLN A 255 16.65 -0.51 14.91
C GLN A 255 17.73 -1.01 13.96
N ARG A 256 17.88 -2.33 13.86
CA ARG A 256 19.00 -2.96 13.18
C ARG A 256 18.53 -3.73 11.95
N ARG A 257 19.48 -3.95 11.06
CA ARG A 257 19.29 -4.88 9.94
C ARG A 257 18.99 -6.28 10.46
N GLY A 258 18.01 -6.93 9.86
CA GLY A 258 17.54 -8.26 10.26
C GLY A 258 16.59 -8.25 11.46
N ASP A 259 16.37 -7.11 12.14
CA ASP A 259 15.28 -7.02 13.10
C ASP A 259 13.95 -7.28 12.37
N GLY A 260 13.08 -8.07 13.00
CA GLY A 260 11.81 -8.49 12.41
C GLY A 260 10.60 -7.98 13.19
N GLN A 261 9.45 -7.95 12.52
CA GLN A 261 8.16 -7.66 13.13
C GLN A 261 7.06 -8.51 12.48
N GLN A 262 6.35 -9.30 13.27
CA GLN A 262 5.14 -9.99 12.83
C GLN A 262 3.95 -9.03 12.84
N LEU A 263 3.15 -9.04 11.77
CA LEU A 263 1.86 -8.36 11.68
C LEU A 263 0.72 -9.34 11.95
N ILE A 264 -0.37 -8.85 12.55
CA ILE A 264 -1.67 -9.51 12.61
C ILE A 264 -2.69 -8.64 11.91
N VAL A 265 -3.52 -9.23 11.06
CA VAL A 265 -4.56 -8.54 10.29
C VAL A 265 -5.92 -9.01 10.78
N ILE A 266 -6.71 -8.09 11.34
CA ILE A 266 -8.08 -8.36 11.79
C ILE A 266 -9.05 -7.71 10.80
N ALA A 267 -9.93 -8.50 10.21
CA ALA A 267 -11.02 -8.01 9.37
C ALA A 267 -12.29 -7.82 10.20
N SER A 268 -12.98 -6.71 9.97
CA SER A 268 -14.32 -6.42 10.48
C SER A 268 -15.35 -6.71 9.39
N TYR A 269 -16.46 -7.34 9.76
CA TYR A 269 -17.50 -7.76 8.84
C TYR A 269 -18.80 -6.97 9.03
N SER A 270 -19.66 -6.97 8.00
CA SER A 270 -20.95 -6.26 7.99
C SER A 270 -21.97 -6.78 9.01
N ASP A 271 -21.77 -7.98 9.54
CA ASP A 271 -22.57 -8.57 10.64
C ASP A 271 -22.03 -8.19 12.04
N GLY A 272 -20.99 -7.35 12.11
CA GLY A 272 -20.33 -6.93 13.35
C GLY A 272 -19.30 -7.94 13.88
N SER A 273 -19.13 -9.09 13.23
CA SER A 273 -18.09 -10.06 13.59
C SER A 273 -16.70 -9.59 13.16
N THR A 274 -15.66 -10.17 13.78
CA THR A 274 -14.27 -9.96 13.39
C THR A 274 -13.56 -11.29 13.18
N ARG A 275 -12.51 -11.28 12.36
CA ARG A 275 -11.69 -12.48 12.09
C ARG A 275 -10.23 -12.10 11.92
N ASP A 276 -9.35 -12.91 12.49
CA ASP A 276 -7.94 -12.90 12.10
C ASP A 276 -7.81 -13.48 10.68
N VAL A 277 -7.40 -12.61 9.76
CA VAL A 277 -7.22 -12.91 8.33
C VAL A 277 -5.75 -12.83 7.93
N THR A 278 -4.82 -12.81 8.89
CA THR A 278 -3.37 -12.72 8.64
C THR A 278 -2.88 -13.77 7.65
N ARG A 279 -3.42 -15.00 7.74
CA ARG A 279 -3.10 -16.10 6.83
C ARG A 279 -3.51 -15.83 5.38
N ASP A 280 -4.66 -15.19 5.21
CA ASP A 280 -5.34 -15.03 3.93
C ASP A 280 -5.10 -13.62 3.31
N ALA A 281 -4.60 -12.67 4.10
CA ALA A 281 -4.22 -11.33 3.65
C ALA A 281 -3.00 -11.35 2.71
N VAL A 282 -2.97 -10.43 1.75
CA VAL A 282 -1.83 -10.21 0.83
C VAL A 282 -0.96 -9.09 1.40
N PHE A 283 0.34 -9.35 1.49
CA PHE A 283 1.35 -8.42 1.99
C PHE A 283 2.28 -7.97 0.86
N ASP A 284 2.70 -6.72 0.91
CA ASP A 284 3.64 -6.10 -0.02
C ASP A 284 4.41 -4.98 0.70
N THR A 285 5.42 -4.39 0.06
CA THR A 285 6.22 -3.27 0.61
C THR A 285 6.28 -2.11 -0.38
N SER A 286 6.15 -0.87 0.11
CA SER A 286 6.33 0.30 -0.74
C SER A 286 7.78 0.54 -1.14
N ASN A 287 8.74 -0.01 -0.39
CA ASN A 287 10.17 0.10 -0.67
C ASN A 287 10.94 -1.11 -0.12
N PHE A 288 11.15 -2.11 -0.98
CA PHE A 288 11.85 -3.35 -0.63
C PHE A 288 13.32 -3.13 -0.24
N GLU A 289 13.92 -2.00 -0.62
CA GLU A 289 15.30 -1.71 -0.23
C GLU A 289 15.40 -1.35 1.25
N VAL A 290 14.30 -0.92 1.88
CA VAL A 290 14.22 -0.55 3.31
C VAL A 290 13.76 -1.73 4.15
N CYS A 291 12.66 -2.39 3.76
CA CYS A 291 12.17 -3.61 4.41
C CYS A 291 11.43 -4.52 3.43
N ILE A 292 11.52 -5.83 3.68
CA ILE A 292 10.72 -6.85 2.99
C ILE A 292 9.60 -7.35 3.89
N VAL A 293 8.53 -7.89 3.30
CA VAL A 293 7.41 -8.47 4.04
C VAL A 293 7.12 -9.87 3.48
N SER A 294 7.11 -10.87 4.35
CA SER A 294 6.83 -12.25 3.98
C SER A 294 5.36 -12.47 3.62
N LYS A 295 5.07 -13.61 2.99
CA LYS A 295 3.69 -14.03 2.69
C LYS A 295 2.82 -14.18 3.95
N PHE A 296 3.36 -14.27 5.16
CA PHE A 296 2.58 -14.35 6.40
C PHE A 296 2.69 -13.10 7.26
N GLY A 297 3.06 -11.96 6.66
CA GLY A 297 3.06 -10.67 7.33
C GLY A 297 4.23 -10.45 8.27
N ARG A 298 5.36 -11.15 8.08
CA ARG A 298 6.59 -10.86 8.82
C ARG A 298 7.41 -9.83 8.05
N ILE A 299 7.58 -8.64 8.63
CA ILE A 299 8.50 -7.61 8.17
C ILE A 299 9.92 -7.99 8.59
N GLU A 300 10.89 -7.72 7.74
CA GLU A 300 12.31 -7.77 8.06
C GLU A 300 13.02 -6.50 7.57
N ALA A 301 13.81 -5.88 8.45
CA ALA A 301 14.59 -4.68 8.15
C ALA A 301 15.78 -5.00 7.23
N VAL A 302 15.88 -4.29 6.10
CA VAL A 302 16.97 -4.45 5.12
C VAL A 302 18.04 -3.36 5.29
N ARG A 303 17.61 -2.09 5.36
CA ARG A 303 18.49 -0.94 5.56
C ARG A 303 17.74 0.23 6.19
N ARG A 304 18.48 1.23 6.66
CA ARG A 304 17.91 2.48 7.18
C ARG A 304 17.02 3.18 6.14
N GLY A 305 15.86 3.62 6.60
CA GLY A 305 14.90 4.37 5.79
C GLY A 305 13.47 4.23 6.30
N GLU A 306 12.54 4.71 5.49
CA GLU A 306 11.10 4.58 5.72
C GLU A 306 10.46 3.83 4.56
N ALA A 307 9.51 2.98 4.91
CA ALA A 307 8.67 2.23 3.98
C ALA A 307 7.27 2.08 4.59
N ALA A 308 6.36 1.45 3.85
CA ALA A 308 5.08 1.00 4.36
C ALA A 308 4.90 -0.47 4.01
N ALA A 309 4.50 -1.28 4.98
CA ALA A 309 3.97 -2.61 4.71
C ALA A 309 2.51 -2.46 4.25
N LEU A 310 2.23 -2.91 3.05
CA LEU A 310 0.95 -2.75 2.37
C LEU A 310 0.17 -4.05 2.53
N VAL A 311 -1.00 -3.97 3.16
CA VAL A 311 -1.84 -5.11 3.50
C VAL A 311 -3.16 -5.02 2.76
N ARG A 312 -3.58 -6.13 2.15
CA ARG A 312 -4.84 -6.22 1.40
C ARG A 312 -5.63 -7.46 1.78
N TYR A 313 -6.94 -7.32 1.90
CA TYR A 313 -7.86 -8.44 2.10
C TYR A 313 -9.26 -8.05 1.65
N GLU A 314 -9.86 -8.83 0.75
CA GLU A 314 -11.23 -8.61 0.22
C GLU A 314 -11.58 -7.14 -0.11
N GLY A 315 -10.81 -6.51 -0.99
CA GLY A 315 -11.08 -5.11 -1.36
C GLY A 315 -10.60 -4.06 -0.37
N ASN A 316 -10.21 -4.45 0.84
CA ASN A 316 -9.80 -3.54 1.90
C ASN A 316 -8.27 -3.42 1.96
N TYR A 317 -7.82 -2.22 2.34
CA TYR A 317 -6.43 -1.79 2.27
C TYR A 317 -5.99 -1.17 3.60
N SER A 318 -4.79 -1.52 4.04
CA SER A 318 -4.11 -0.85 5.15
C SER A 318 -2.62 -0.69 4.84
N ALA A 319 -2.05 0.44 5.24
CA ALA A 319 -0.63 0.73 5.10
C ALA A 319 -0.04 0.93 6.51
N VAL A 320 0.87 0.04 6.90
CA VAL A 320 1.57 0.10 8.18
C VAL A 320 2.91 0.81 7.97
N PRO A 321 3.12 2.02 8.52
CA PRO A 321 4.40 2.71 8.41
C PRO A 321 5.51 1.89 9.08
N VAL A 322 6.63 1.72 8.38
CA VAL A 322 7.83 1.03 8.86
C VAL A 322 9.00 2.01 8.84
N SER A 323 9.65 2.20 9.98
CA SER A 323 10.86 3.01 10.11
C SER A 323 12.01 2.14 10.58
N VAL A 324 13.09 2.08 9.79
CA VAL A 324 14.34 1.39 10.15
C VAL A 324 15.37 2.47 10.50
N LEU A 325 15.71 2.60 11.78
CA LEU A 325 16.48 3.74 12.28
C LEU A 325 18.01 3.62 12.06
N GLY A 326 18.53 2.40 12.10
CA GLY A 326 19.96 2.11 12.26
C GLY A 326 20.42 2.21 13.72
N ASN A 327 21.71 1.97 13.97
CA ASN A 327 22.34 2.25 15.27
C ASN A 327 22.22 3.76 15.59
N ARG A 328 21.74 4.08 16.80
CA ARG A 328 21.55 5.44 17.34
C ARG A 328 22.11 5.56 18.75
N ASP A 329 23.16 4.82 19.06
CA ASP A 329 23.82 4.85 20.36
C ASP A 329 24.34 6.27 20.65
N GLY A 330 24.15 6.71 21.90
CA GLY A 330 24.48 8.07 22.31
C GLY A 330 23.52 9.15 21.79
N PHE A 331 22.40 8.79 21.16
CA PHE A 331 21.35 9.77 20.86
C PHE A 331 20.72 10.30 22.15
N GLU A 332 20.89 11.59 22.37
CA GLU A 332 20.21 12.35 23.41
C GLU A 332 19.40 13.46 22.75
N TRP A 333 18.10 13.47 22.96
CA TRP A 333 17.24 14.48 22.36
C TRP A 333 17.60 15.87 22.87
N GLN A 334 17.87 16.78 21.94
CA GLN A 334 18.06 18.20 22.21
C GLN A 334 16.89 18.96 21.60
N PRO A 335 15.97 19.51 22.42
CA PRO A 335 14.80 20.20 21.90
C PRO A 335 15.22 21.47 21.16
N ALA A 336 14.79 21.61 19.91
CA ALA A 336 14.84 22.88 19.19
C ALA A 336 13.68 23.78 19.66
N PRO A 337 13.84 25.12 19.61
CA PRO A 337 12.76 26.05 19.90
C PRO A 337 11.52 25.77 19.04
N GLU A 338 10.33 25.79 19.65
CA GLU A 338 9.05 25.68 18.96
C GLU A 338 8.36 27.04 18.94
N TYR A 339 8.06 27.56 17.74
CA TYR A 339 7.44 28.87 17.57
C TYR A 339 5.99 28.76 17.07
N ASN A 340 5.65 27.66 16.43
CA ASN A 340 4.31 27.37 15.96
C ASN A 340 4.05 25.84 15.96
N PHE A 341 2.82 25.45 15.61
CA PHE A 341 2.40 24.05 15.63
C PHE A 341 3.19 23.16 14.65
N VAL A 342 3.73 23.71 13.56
CA VAL A 342 4.56 22.97 12.60
C VAL A 342 5.87 22.55 13.24
N ASP A 343 6.52 23.44 14.02
CA ASP A 343 7.76 23.12 14.72
C ASP A 343 7.56 21.96 15.68
N THR A 344 6.44 21.95 16.43
CA THR A 344 6.06 20.84 17.30
C THR A 344 5.94 19.52 16.53
N GLN A 345 5.30 19.52 15.35
CA GLN A 345 5.18 18.30 14.54
C GLN A 345 6.54 17.83 13.99
N VAL A 346 7.39 18.76 13.57
CA VAL A 346 8.74 18.46 13.07
C VAL A 346 9.62 17.89 14.18
N ASN A 347 9.63 18.53 15.36
CA ASN A 347 10.37 18.08 16.53
C ASN A 347 9.94 16.69 16.99
N ASN A 348 8.62 16.47 17.11
CA ASN A 348 8.08 15.15 17.44
C ASN A 348 8.58 14.07 16.47
N ARG A 349 8.56 14.37 15.17
CA ARG A 349 9.03 13.40 14.16
C ARG A 349 10.54 13.17 14.23
N LEU A 350 11.34 14.22 14.40
CA LEU A 350 12.79 14.13 14.54
C LEU A 350 13.19 13.32 15.78
N GLN A 351 12.54 13.58 16.92
CA GLN A 351 12.74 12.83 18.15
C GLN A 351 12.37 11.36 17.97
N GLN A 352 11.23 11.07 17.35
CA GLN A 352 10.79 9.70 17.05
C GLN A 352 11.81 8.95 16.16
N LEU A 353 12.38 9.64 15.18
CA LEU A 353 13.39 9.08 14.27
C LEU A 353 14.81 9.09 14.85
N ARG A 354 14.99 9.59 16.08
CA ARG A 354 16.30 9.78 16.73
C ARG A 354 17.27 10.59 15.87
N ILE A 355 16.76 11.68 15.30
CA ILE A 355 17.52 12.64 14.48
C ILE A 355 17.55 13.96 15.25
N LEU A 356 18.74 14.53 15.42
CA LEU A 356 18.86 15.87 15.98
C LEU A 356 18.42 16.91 14.95
N PRO A 357 17.73 17.99 15.37
CA PRO A 357 17.47 19.13 14.51
C PRO A 357 18.76 19.66 13.90
N SER A 358 18.69 20.09 12.64
CA SER A 358 19.81 20.82 12.04
C SER A 358 19.95 22.19 12.70
N GLY A 359 21.17 22.72 12.75
CA GLY A 359 21.38 24.09 13.21
C GLY A 359 20.64 25.12 12.36
N ASP A 360 20.42 26.30 12.92
CA ASP A 360 19.75 27.38 12.23
C ASP A 360 20.49 27.79 10.95
N ALA A 361 19.73 28.14 9.92
CA ALA A 361 20.30 28.75 8.72
C ALA A 361 20.97 30.09 9.06
N THR A 362 22.11 30.36 8.43
CA THR A 362 22.73 31.68 8.49
C THR A 362 21.82 32.73 7.85
N ASP A 363 22.04 34.01 8.16
CA ASP A 363 21.19 35.09 7.63
C ASP A 363 21.23 35.17 6.09
N ALA A 364 22.38 34.90 5.48
CA ALA A 364 22.50 34.86 4.02
C ALA A 364 21.74 33.68 3.40
N GLU A 365 21.82 32.49 4.01
CA GLU A 365 21.08 31.30 3.56
C GLU A 365 19.57 31.48 3.73
N PHE A 366 19.14 31.99 4.89
CA PHE A 366 17.75 32.29 5.18
C PHE A 366 17.19 33.27 4.15
N LEU A 367 17.85 34.42 3.97
CA LEU A 367 17.37 35.48 3.08
C LEU A 367 17.23 34.99 1.64
N ARG A 368 18.21 34.23 1.14
CA ARG A 368 18.12 33.63 -0.20
C ARG A 368 16.95 32.67 -0.32
N ARG A 369 16.73 31.79 0.66
CA ARG A 369 15.65 30.79 0.64
C ARG A 369 14.29 31.46 0.64
N VAL A 370 14.03 32.41 1.54
CA VAL A 370 12.72 33.05 1.64
C VAL A 370 12.39 33.91 0.42
N TYR A 371 13.36 34.58 -0.18
CA TYR A 371 13.16 35.34 -1.43
C TYR A 371 12.75 34.42 -2.59
N LEU A 372 13.47 33.30 -2.77
CA LEU A 372 13.15 32.33 -3.82
C LEU A 372 11.81 31.63 -3.57
N ASP A 373 11.50 31.29 -2.32
CA ASP A 373 10.26 30.57 -1.98
C ASP A 373 9.02 31.48 -2.05
N ILE A 374 9.12 32.73 -1.60
CA ILE A 374 7.97 33.65 -1.49
C ILE A 374 7.73 34.40 -2.81
N ILE A 375 8.78 34.91 -3.46
CA ILE A 375 8.65 35.77 -4.66
C ILE A 375 9.36 35.24 -5.91
N GLY A 376 10.06 34.11 -5.82
CA GLY A 376 10.63 33.43 -6.99
C GLY A 376 11.91 34.01 -7.57
N VAL A 377 12.47 35.06 -6.96
CA VAL A 377 13.71 35.73 -7.40
C VAL A 377 14.67 35.89 -6.23
N PRO A 378 16.00 35.86 -6.45
CA PRO A 378 16.97 36.05 -5.37
C PRO A 378 17.01 37.52 -4.88
N PRO A 379 17.46 37.78 -3.64
CA PRO A 379 17.67 39.13 -3.15
C PRO A 379 18.82 39.81 -3.90
N SER A 380 18.78 41.14 -4.01
CA SER A 380 19.89 41.93 -4.53
C SER A 380 21.08 41.96 -3.56
N VAL A 381 22.26 42.31 -4.06
CA VAL A 381 23.47 42.44 -3.23
C VAL A 381 23.24 43.43 -2.08
N ASP A 382 22.63 44.58 -2.37
CA ASP A 382 22.38 45.62 -1.37
C ASP A 382 21.38 45.14 -0.29
N GLN A 383 20.35 44.38 -0.68
CA GLN A 383 19.40 43.78 0.27
C GLN A 383 20.08 42.77 1.20
N VAL A 384 20.98 41.94 0.65
CA VAL A 384 21.75 41.00 1.45
C VAL A 384 22.66 41.73 2.43
N GLN A 385 23.41 42.73 1.96
CA GLN A 385 24.32 43.51 2.81
C GLN A 385 23.56 44.24 3.93
N ALA A 386 22.42 44.85 3.61
CA ALA A 386 21.58 45.52 4.60
C ALA A 386 21.06 44.55 5.67
N PHE A 387 20.55 43.38 5.26
CA PHE A 387 20.00 42.38 6.18
C PHE A 387 21.06 41.75 7.11
N ILE A 388 22.27 41.54 6.59
CA ILE A 388 23.41 41.04 7.38
C ILE A 388 23.91 42.11 8.35
N ALA A 389 23.96 43.37 7.92
CA ALA A 389 24.40 44.48 8.77
C ALA A 389 23.40 44.80 9.89
N ASP A 390 22.11 44.52 9.69
CA ASP A 390 21.05 44.74 10.67
C ASP A 390 21.28 43.90 11.96
N GLN A 391 21.47 44.62 13.07
CA GLN A 391 21.70 44.07 14.42
C GLN A 391 20.39 43.87 15.20
N THR A 392 19.24 44.13 14.59
CA THR A 392 17.93 43.80 15.17
C THR A 392 17.89 42.31 15.48
N ASP A 393 17.19 41.94 16.56
CA ASP A 393 16.98 40.55 16.95
C ASP A 393 16.63 39.68 15.73
N THR A 394 17.35 38.56 15.56
CA THR A 394 17.29 37.73 14.35
C THR A 394 15.87 37.31 14.02
N ARG A 395 15.05 36.97 15.02
CA ARG A 395 13.67 36.55 14.77
C ARG A 395 12.82 37.73 14.29
N GLN A 396 13.00 38.91 14.88
CA GLN A 396 12.26 40.11 14.50
C GLN A 396 12.58 40.54 13.06
N LYS A 397 13.87 40.64 12.69
CA LYS A 397 14.23 41.02 11.31
C LYS A 397 13.81 39.97 10.27
N ARG A 398 13.83 38.67 10.62
CA ARG A 398 13.33 37.59 9.75
C ARG A 398 11.81 37.67 9.55
N ALA A 399 11.04 37.94 10.61
CA ALA A 399 9.60 38.13 10.49
C ALA A 399 9.25 39.38 9.65
N ALA A 400 9.99 40.48 9.85
CA ALA A 400 9.78 41.72 9.11
C ALA A 400 10.03 41.54 7.60
N VAL A 401 11.10 40.85 7.20
CA VAL A 401 11.36 40.61 5.78
C VAL A 401 10.35 39.64 5.16
N ILE A 402 9.88 38.63 5.91
CA ILE A 402 8.80 37.74 5.44
C ILE A 402 7.54 38.56 5.16
N GLU A 403 7.13 39.42 6.09
CA GLU A 403 5.94 40.28 5.94
C GLU A 403 6.08 41.23 4.75
N GLN A 404 7.27 41.85 4.60
CA GLN A 404 7.57 42.70 3.45
C GLN A 404 7.43 41.93 2.12
N LEU A 405 7.95 40.70 2.05
CA LEU A 405 7.87 39.88 0.84
C LEU A 405 6.43 39.45 0.54
N LEU A 406 5.67 39.00 1.54
CA LEU A 406 4.26 38.61 1.38
C LEU A 406 3.39 39.80 0.93
N SER A 407 3.68 40.99 1.42
CA SER A 407 2.99 42.24 1.03
C SER A 407 3.42 42.80 -0.34
N SER A 408 4.38 42.18 -1.03
CA SER A 408 4.96 42.73 -2.26
C SER A 408 4.12 42.41 -3.51
N SER A 409 4.27 43.23 -4.56
CA SER A 409 3.70 42.91 -5.88
C SER A 409 4.31 41.65 -6.49
N ASP A 410 5.57 41.36 -6.17
CA ASP A 410 6.29 40.21 -6.72
C ASP A 410 5.73 38.89 -6.18
N TYR A 411 5.30 38.86 -4.91
CA TYR A 411 4.55 37.73 -4.34
C TYR A 411 3.28 37.47 -5.15
N VAL A 412 2.50 38.52 -5.43
CA VAL A 412 1.26 38.42 -6.22
C VAL A 412 1.56 37.85 -7.61
N GLU A 413 2.57 38.35 -8.31
CA GLU A 413 2.90 37.86 -9.66
C GLU A 413 3.41 36.41 -9.65
N PHE A 414 4.28 36.06 -8.71
CA PHE A 414 4.85 34.71 -8.60
C PHE A 414 3.79 33.66 -8.28
N TRP A 415 2.93 33.91 -7.29
CA TRP A 415 1.86 32.98 -6.95
C TRP A 415 0.73 32.96 -7.97
N THR A 416 0.47 34.08 -8.66
CA THR A 416 -0.41 34.08 -9.84
C THR A 416 0.13 33.14 -10.91
N LEU A 417 1.43 33.15 -11.18
CA LEU A 417 2.05 32.24 -12.14
C LEU A 417 1.90 30.77 -11.71
N LYS A 418 2.23 30.44 -10.45
CA LYS A 418 2.09 29.07 -9.93
C LYS A 418 0.66 28.55 -10.04
N TRP A 419 -0.31 29.34 -9.57
CA TRP A 419 -1.73 28.95 -9.64
C TRP A 419 -2.25 28.89 -11.07
N SER A 420 -1.81 29.79 -11.96
CA SER A 420 -2.16 29.72 -13.37
C SER A 420 -1.67 28.44 -14.03
N ASP A 421 -0.48 27.94 -13.65
CA ASP A 421 0.06 26.68 -14.18
C ASP A 421 -0.68 25.46 -13.61
N LEU A 422 -0.88 25.41 -12.29
CA LEU A 422 -1.66 24.34 -11.64
C LEU A 422 -3.09 24.23 -12.17
N LEU A 423 -3.72 25.37 -12.45
CA LEU A 423 -5.07 25.45 -13.01
C LEU A 423 -5.08 25.44 -14.56
N LEU A 424 -3.93 25.22 -15.19
CA LEU A 424 -3.78 25.05 -16.64
C LEU A 424 -4.34 26.22 -17.47
N ALA A 425 -4.24 27.44 -16.96
CA ALA A 425 -4.68 28.69 -17.59
C ALA A 425 -3.76 29.09 -18.76
N ARG A 426 -3.82 28.34 -19.86
CA ARG A 426 -2.95 28.49 -21.04
C ARG A 426 -3.72 28.55 -22.35
N ARG A 427 -3.11 29.17 -23.37
CA ARG A 427 -3.73 29.46 -24.68
C ARG A 427 -4.11 28.21 -25.48
N GLN A 428 -3.52 27.06 -25.18
CA GLN A 428 -3.87 25.78 -25.79
C GLN A 428 -5.22 25.24 -25.28
N SER A 429 -5.63 25.65 -24.08
CA SER A 429 -6.82 25.12 -23.41
C SER A 429 -8.04 26.03 -23.55
N ILE A 430 -7.82 27.35 -23.56
CA ILE A 430 -8.86 28.40 -23.62
C ILE A 430 -8.41 29.58 -24.49
N THR A 431 -9.35 30.45 -24.87
CA THR A 431 -9.06 31.61 -25.73
C THR A 431 -8.13 32.60 -25.03
N GLU A 432 -7.43 33.45 -25.80
CA GLU A 432 -6.55 34.47 -25.22
C GLU A 432 -7.28 35.40 -24.24
N ARG A 433 -8.50 35.83 -24.57
CA ARG A 433 -9.36 36.61 -23.66
C ARG A 433 -9.74 35.82 -22.40
N GLY A 434 -10.00 34.52 -22.53
CA GLY A 434 -10.28 33.64 -21.40
C GLY A 434 -9.07 33.45 -20.48
N VAL A 435 -7.87 33.24 -21.04
CA VAL A 435 -6.61 33.20 -20.26
C VAL A 435 -6.43 34.51 -19.49
N TRP A 436 -6.59 35.65 -20.17
CA TRP A 436 -6.44 36.95 -19.53
C TRP A 436 -7.43 37.14 -18.38
N ALA A 437 -8.72 36.87 -18.61
CA ALA A 437 -9.76 37.01 -17.59
C ALA A 437 -9.50 36.08 -16.39
N PHE A 438 -9.18 34.81 -16.66
CA PHE A 438 -8.98 33.81 -15.61
C PHE A 438 -7.71 34.10 -14.79
N ARG A 439 -6.59 34.40 -15.44
CA ARG A 439 -5.35 34.81 -14.77
C ARG A 439 -5.56 36.08 -13.94
N ASN A 440 -6.34 37.05 -14.43
CA ASN A 440 -6.62 38.26 -13.69
C ASN A 440 -7.48 37.99 -12.43
N TRP A 441 -8.46 37.08 -12.49
CA TRP A 441 -9.19 36.63 -11.30
C TRP A 441 -8.28 35.90 -10.29
N ILE A 442 -7.38 35.03 -10.75
CA ILE A 442 -6.38 34.39 -9.88
C ILE A 442 -5.54 35.47 -9.20
N ARG A 443 -5.01 36.41 -9.98
CA ARG A 443 -4.19 37.52 -9.49
C ARG A 443 -4.89 38.36 -8.44
N GLN A 444 -6.14 38.73 -8.68
CA GLN A 444 -6.96 39.48 -7.72
C GLN A 444 -7.21 38.68 -6.45
N SER A 445 -7.44 37.36 -6.57
CA SER A 445 -7.65 36.50 -5.40
C SER A 445 -6.40 36.41 -4.53
N ILE A 446 -5.20 36.32 -5.13
CA ILE A 446 -3.93 36.34 -4.39
C ILE A 446 -3.67 37.72 -3.78
N ALA A 447 -3.87 38.80 -4.54
CA ALA A 447 -3.64 40.17 -4.07
C ALA A 447 -4.56 40.57 -2.92
N ALA A 448 -5.77 40.00 -2.86
CA ALA A 448 -6.74 40.24 -1.79
C ALA A 448 -6.59 39.28 -0.60
N ASP A 449 -5.55 38.42 -0.60
CA ASP A 449 -5.37 37.34 0.38
C ASP A 449 -6.65 36.51 0.61
N LYS A 450 -7.28 36.12 -0.50
CA LYS A 450 -8.56 35.39 -0.45
C LYS A 450 -8.38 34.07 0.32
N PRO A 451 -9.23 33.78 1.31
CA PRO A 451 -9.18 32.51 2.03
C PRO A 451 -9.24 31.32 1.07
N TYR A 452 -8.36 30.34 1.27
CA TYR A 452 -8.21 29.20 0.37
C TYR A 452 -9.52 28.45 0.11
N ASN A 453 -10.35 28.28 1.15
CA ASN A 453 -11.67 27.66 1.04
C ASN A 453 -12.63 28.44 0.13
N GLU A 454 -12.55 29.77 0.11
CA GLU A 454 -13.36 30.62 -0.78
C GLU A 454 -12.84 30.58 -2.20
N PHE A 455 -11.51 30.66 -2.39
CA PHE A 455 -10.87 30.50 -3.71
C PHE A 455 -11.28 29.19 -4.38
N VAL A 456 -11.18 28.06 -3.66
CA VAL A 456 -11.56 26.75 -4.18
C VAL A 456 -13.06 26.67 -4.42
N ARG A 457 -13.90 27.14 -3.48
CA ARG A 457 -15.35 27.12 -3.62
C ARG A 457 -15.81 27.88 -4.86
N GLU A 458 -15.37 29.13 -5.02
CA GLU A 458 -15.70 29.95 -6.20
C GLU A 458 -15.32 29.25 -7.50
N LEU A 459 -14.14 28.62 -7.55
CA LEU A 459 -13.67 27.89 -8.71
C LEU A 459 -14.54 26.69 -9.06
N VAL A 460 -14.80 25.81 -8.08
CA VAL A 460 -15.51 24.54 -8.33
C VAL A 460 -17.00 24.74 -8.52
N THR A 461 -17.60 25.81 -8.00
CA THR A 461 -19.02 26.12 -8.22
C THR A 461 -19.26 27.09 -9.38
N ALA A 462 -18.21 27.46 -10.12
CA ALA A 462 -18.29 28.44 -11.19
C ALA A 462 -19.21 27.99 -12.33
N ASN A 463 -20.03 28.90 -12.83
CA ASN A 463 -20.93 28.66 -13.96
C ASN A 463 -21.14 29.93 -14.78
N GLY A 464 -21.75 29.78 -15.97
CA GLY A 464 -22.10 30.90 -16.84
C GLY A 464 -20.96 31.34 -17.76
N SER A 465 -20.97 32.63 -18.11
CA SER A 465 -20.02 33.24 -19.04
C SER A 465 -18.60 33.20 -18.48
N THR A 466 -17.65 32.70 -19.26
CA THR A 466 -16.23 32.61 -18.85
C THR A 466 -15.49 33.94 -18.88
N LEU A 467 -16.16 35.04 -19.26
CA LEU A 467 -15.61 36.39 -19.21
C LEU A 467 -16.20 37.17 -18.03
N ASP A 468 -17.50 37.00 -17.77
CA ASP A 468 -18.18 37.67 -16.65
C ASP A 468 -17.94 36.93 -15.32
N ASN A 469 -17.79 35.60 -15.38
CA ASN A 469 -17.37 34.73 -14.28
C ASN A 469 -16.09 33.96 -14.69
N PRO A 470 -14.89 34.60 -14.59
CA PRO A 470 -13.65 34.01 -15.07
C PRO A 470 -13.28 32.62 -14.53
N PRO A 471 -13.59 32.26 -13.27
CA PRO A 471 -13.43 30.89 -12.76
C PRO A 471 -14.04 29.79 -13.63
N ALA A 472 -15.12 30.09 -14.37
CA ALA A 472 -15.76 29.12 -15.26
C ALA A 472 -14.85 28.65 -16.42
N ASN A 473 -13.72 29.33 -16.67
CA ASN A 473 -12.70 28.85 -17.59
C ASN A 473 -12.10 27.49 -17.17
N TYR A 474 -12.11 27.15 -15.88
CA TYR A 474 -11.67 25.84 -15.39
C TYR A 474 -12.38 24.68 -16.11
N PHE A 475 -13.70 24.78 -16.29
CA PHE A 475 -14.54 23.81 -17.01
C PHE A 475 -14.44 23.93 -18.54
N ARG A 476 -13.78 24.96 -19.06
CA ARG A 476 -13.44 25.04 -20.49
C ARG A 476 -12.12 24.35 -20.82
N ILE A 477 -11.21 24.31 -19.84
CA ILE A 477 -9.93 23.61 -19.93
C ILE A 477 -10.14 22.09 -19.93
N ALA A 478 -10.99 21.59 -19.04
CA ALA A 478 -11.42 20.20 -19.02
C ALA A 478 -12.94 20.14 -19.23
N ARG A 479 -13.38 19.56 -20.35
CA ARG A 479 -14.81 19.54 -20.74
C ARG A 479 -15.52 18.24 -20.39
N GLU A 480 -14.76 17.20 -20.06
CA GLU A 480 -15.30 15.92 -19.61
C GLU A 480 -15.34 15.90 -18.08
N PRO A 481 -16.47 15.57 -17.45
CA PRO A 481 -16.60 15.56 -15.99
C PRO A 481 -15.51 14.75 -15.28
N LYS A 482 -15.13 13.60 -15.86
CA LYS A 482 -14.02 12.76 -15.38
C LYS A 482 -12.70 13.52 -15.31
N VAL A 483 -12.32 14.24 -16.37
CA VAL A 483 -11.05 14.99 -16.44
C VAL A 483 -11.06 16.16 -15.47
N VAL A 484 -12.21 16.82 -15.30
CA VAL A 484 -12.37 17.89 -14.30
C VAL A 484 -12.14 17.36 -12.88
N MET A 485 -12.75 16.23 -12.55
CA MET A 485 -12.60 15.57 -11.25
C MET A 485 -11.15 15.10 -11.02
N GLU A 486 -10.51 14.49 -12.02
CA GLU A 486 -9.11 14.07 -11.93
C GLU A 486 -8.17 15.24 -11.65
N ASN A 487 -8.34 16.35 -12.38
CA ASN A 487 -7.56 17.57 -12.15
C ASN A 487 -7.84 18.14 -10.74
N MET A 488 -9.10 18.18 -10.32
CA MET A 488 -9.50 18.72 -9.02
C MET A 488 -8.89 17.90 -7.86
N THR A 489 -9.03 16.58 -7.92
CA THR A 489 -8.51 15.68 -6.88
C THR A 489 -6.98 15.72 -6.82
N GLN A 490 -6.31 15.83 -7.97
CA GLN A 490 -4.86 15.97 -7.99
C GLN A 490 -4.40 17.32 -7.43
N VAL A 491 -4.99 18.44 -7.86
CA VAL A 491 -4.56 19.79 -7.48
C VAL A 491 -4.89 20.08 -6.02
N PHE A 492 -6.09 19.75 -5.56
CA PHE A 492 -6.58 20.19 -4.25
C PHE A 492 -6.48 19.13 -3.16
N LEU A 493 -6.50 17.84 -3.51
CA LEU A 493 -6.42 16.74 -2.54
C LEU A 493 -5.08 15.99 -2.61
N GLY A 494 -4.17 16.35 -3.53
CA GLY A 494 -2.92 15.65 -3.76
C GLY A 494 -3.09 14.18 -4.15
N THR A 495 -4.29 13.79 -4.59
CA THR A 495 -4.65 12.39 -4.84
C THR A 495 -4.92 12.17 -6.32
N ARG A 496 -4.25 11.18 -6.92
CA ARG A 496 -4.49 10.84 -8.34
C ARG A 496 -5.68 9.91 -8.46
N PHE A 497 -6.74 10.36 -9.13
CA PHE A 497 -7.94 9.56 -9.32
C PHE A 497 -7.94 8.72 -10.61
N ASN A 498 -7.15 9.07 -11.62
CA ASN A 498 -7.09 8.39 -12.92
C ASN A 498 -6.88 6.86 -12.83
N CYS A 499 -6.07 6.38 -11.91
CA CYS A 499 -5.84 4.94 -11.69
C CYS A 499 -7.14 4.19 -11.34
N LYS A 500 -8.15 4.89 -10.80
CA LYS A 500 -9.43 4.32 -10.36
C LYS A 500 -10.47 4.19 -11.46
N GLN A 501 -10.20 4.75 -12.64
CA GLN A 501 -11.12 4.69 -13.77
C GLN A 501 -11.38 3.22 -14.19
N CYS A 502 -10.34 2.39 -14.17
CA CYS A 502 -10.39 1.02 -14.70
C CYS A 502 -10.56 -0.05 -13.61
N HIS A 503 -10.06 0.19 -12.40
CA HIS A 503 -10.11 -0.73 -11.27
C HIS A 503 -9.88 0.04 -9.96
N GLU A 504 -10.17 -0.51 -8.78
CA GLU A 504 -9.88 0.20 -7.54
C GLU A 504 -8.37 0.42 -7.33
N HIS A 505 -7.98 1.48 -6.61
CA HIS A 505 -6.56 1.84 -6.49
C HIS A 505 -5.77 0.74 -5.75
N PRO A 506 -4.57 0.37 -6.25
CA PRO A 506 -3.89 -0.79 -5.72
C PRO A 506 -3.25 -0.61 -4.34
N PHE A 507 -3.23 0.63 -3.82
CA PHE A 507 -2.54 1.04 -2.58
C PHE A 507 -3.27 2.17 -1.82
N GLU A 508 -4.49 2.53 -2.20
CA GLU A 508 -5.26 3.59 -1.55
C GLU A 508 -6.68 3.11 -1.25
N ARG A 509 -7.34 3.77 -0.29
CA ARG A 509 -8.72 3.46 0.14
C ARG A 509 -9.82 3.81 -0.87
N TRP A 510 -9.48 4.42 -2.00
CA TRP A 510 -10.45 4.98 -2.93
C TRP A 510 -10.87 3.94 -3.98
N THR A 511 -12.18 3.77 -4.15
CA THR A 511 -12.77 2.72 -5.01
C THR A 511 -13.10 3.22 -6.41
N GLN A 512 -13.33 2.29 -7.35
CA GLN A 512 -13.78 2.63 -8.71
C GLN A 512 -15.20 3.24 -8.71
N PRO A 513 -16.19 2.75 -7.94
CA PRO A 513 -17.48 3.45 -7.82
C PRO A 513 -17.32 4.91 -7.38
N GLN A 514 -16.49 5.19 -6.36
CA GLN A 514 -16.24 6.55 -5.90
C GLN A 514 -15.63 7.47 -6.98
N TYR A 515 -14.82 6.91 -7.89
CA TYR A 515 -14.34 7.66 -9.05
C TYR A 515 -15.49 8.14 -9.93
N TYR A 516 -16.45 7.26 -10.23
CA TYR A 516 -17.58 7.61 -11.09
C TYR A 516 -18.63 8.45 -10.36
N GLU A 517 -18.86 8.22 -9.08
CA GLU A 517 -19.74 9.04 -8.23
C GLU A 517 -19.24 10.48 -8.15
N LEU A 518 -17.94 10.68 -7.89
CA LEU A 518 -17.36 12.01 -7.80
C LEU A 518 -17.30 12.70 -9.18
N ALA A 519 -17.07 11.95 -10.25
CA ALA A 519 -17.07 12.48 -11.61
C ALA A 519 -18.48 12.80 -12.14
N ALA A 520 -19.54 12.27 -11.54
CA ALA A 520 -20.92 12.55 -11.92
C ALA A 520 -21.46 13.86 -11.35
N TRP A 521 -20.71 14.49 -10.43
CA TRP A 521 -21.06 15.77 -9.81
C TRP A 521 -20.99 16.95 -10.78
#